data_AF-A0A257K9B1-F1
#
_entry.id   AF-A0A257K9B1-F1
#
_cell.length_a   1.000
_cell.length_b   1.000
_cell.length_c   1.000
_cell.angle_alpha   90.00
_cell.angle_beta   90.00
_cell.angle_gamma   90.00
#
_symmetry.space_group_name_H-M   'P 1'
#
loop_
_entity.id
_entity.type
_entity.pdbx_description
1 polymer ?
#
loop_
_entity_poly.entity_id
_entity_poly.type
_entity_poly.pdbx_seq_one_letter_code
_entity_poly.pdbx_strand_id
1 'polypeptide(L)'
;MAGQGWTTVSGLAAGVDGAAHEGALEAGGHTIAVIGTGIDRVYPASHRKLAHRIAETGLIVSELPLGAPPLSAHFPQRNRIIAGLSRGTLVVEAAVRSGSLITARLASESGREVMAIPGSILAPQSAGCHALIRQGAALVESPEQVIEELGALPPAGAKPRADAAAPTARPPERDDPVLRALGHDPLSLDALIDRCGWDAPALSARLFELELDGQVARLPGGLYQRRQAG
;
A
#
# COMPACT_ATOMS: atom_id res chain seq x y z
N MET A 1 16.18 12.83 -1.06
CA MET A 1 14.81 12.42 -1.44
C MET A 1 13.80 13.56 -1.37
N ALA A 2 13.57 14.17 -0.20
CA ALA A 2 12.56 15.23 -0.01
C ALA A 2 12.68 16.41 -0.99
N GLY A 3 13.89 16.94 -1.21
CA GLY A 3 14.15 17.99 -2.20
C GLY A 3 13.93 17.59 -3.68
N GLN A 4 13.65 16.31 -3.94
CA GLN A 4 13.31 15.78 -5.27
C GLN A 4 11.81 15.43 -5.39
N GLY A 5 10.96 15.96 -4.49
CA GLY A 5 9.51 15.80 -4.54
C GLY A 5 8.95 14.57 -3.83
N TRP A 6 9.80 13.74 -3.23
CA TRP A 6 9.35 12.59 -2.43
C TRP A 6 8.81 13.02 -1.08
N THR A 7 7.67 12.44 -0.68
CA THR A 7 7.10 12.65 0.65
C THR A 7 7.53 11.52 1.59
N THR A 8 8.09 11.88 2.75
CA THR A 8 8.48 10.90 3.77
C THR A 8 7.25 10.48 4.59
N VAL A 9 6.92 9.18 4.61
CA VAL A 9 5.86 8.63 5.47
C VAL A 9 6.52 7.78 6.55
N SER A 10 6.25 8.10 7.83
CA SER A 10 6.81 7.34 8.96
C SER A 10 5.92 7.44 10.19
N GLY A 11 6.37 6.89 11.31
CA GLY A 11 5.55 6.65 12.49
C GLY A 11 5.70 7.55 13.68
N LEU A 12 6.57 8.54 13.58
CA LEU A 12 6.95 9.40 14.68
C LEU A 12 7.51 8.65 15.92
N ALA A 13 7.89 7.37 15.79
CA ALA A 13 8.53 6.64 16.88
C ALA A 13 9.93 7.21 17.18
N ALA A 14 10.52 6.83 18.31
CA ALA A 14 11.90 7.21 18.60
C ALA A 14 12.88 6.60 17.59
N GLY A 15 14.00 7.29 17.33
CA GLY A 15 15.05 6.82 16.42
C GLY A 15 14.78 7.21 14.96
N VAL A 16 14.89 6.23 14.04
CA VAL A 16 14.85 6.45 12.58
C VAL A 16 13.61 7.22 12.13
N ASP A 17 12.44 6.95 12.70
CA ASP A 17 11.20 7.67 12.36
C ASP A 17 11.33 9.18 12.61
N GLY A 18 11.83 9.58 13.78
CA GLY A 18 12.07 10.98 14.14
C GLY A 18 13.08 11.64 13.19
N ALA A 19 14.21 10.98 12.97
CA ALA A 19 15.26 11.48 12.07
C ALA A 19 14.77 11.63 10.62
N ALA A 20 13.93 10.72 10.13
CA ALA A 20 13.35 10.79 8.79
C ALA A 20 12.40 11.99 8.63
N HIS A 21 11.58 12.26 9.65
CA HIS A 21 10.70 13.44 9.65
C HIS A 21 11.52 14.74 9.73
N GLU A 22 12.54 14.79 10.59
CA GLU A 22 13.41 15.97 10.73
C GLU A 22 14.13 16.27 9.42
N GLY A 23 14.79 15.28 8.82
CA GLY A 23 15.48 15.46 7.54
C GLY A 23 14.55 15.86 6.39
N ALA A 24 13.30 15.40 6.39
CA ALA A 24 12.30 15.82 5.40
C ALA A 24 11.93 17.31 5.56
N LEU A 25 11.68 17.75 6.79
CA LEU A 25 11.35 19.14 7.12
C LEU A 25 12.52 20.09 6.87
N GLU A 26 13.74 19.69 7.22
CA GLU A 26 14.96 20.49 7.00
C GLU A 26 15.26 20.68 5.52
N ALA A 27 14.95 19.69 4.68
CA ALA A 27 15.04 19.79 3.23
C ALA A 27 13.91 20.62 2.59
N GLY A 28 12.99 21.20 3.38
CA GLY A 28 11.82 21.93 2.89
C GLY A 28 10.81 21.06 2.14
N GLY A 29 10.85 19.74 2.34
CA GLY A 29 9.90 18.81 1.73
C GLY A 29 8.72 18.47 2.64
N HIS A 30 7.88 17.54 2.17
CA HIS A 30 6.69 17.11 2.88
C HIS A 30 6.92 15.83 3.69
N THR A 31 6.20 15.71 4.80
CA THR A 31 6.20 14.47 5.59
C THR A 31 4.85 14.15 6.20
N ILE A 32 4.54 12.85 6.31
CA ILE A 32 3.31 12.30 6.87
C ILE A 32 3.67 11.41 8.06
N ALA A 33 3.24 11.79 9.25
CA ALA A 33 3.35 10.97 10.45
C ALA A 33 2.06 10.17 10.66
N VAL A 34 2.17 8.85 10.74
CA VAL A 34 1.04 7.98 11.09
C VAL A 34 1.24 7.50 12.52
N ILE A 35 0.34 7.84 13.45
CA ILE A 35 0.57 7.63 14.89
C ILE A 35 -0.30 6.52 15.50
N GLY A 36 0.20 5.90 16.56
CA GLY A 36 -0.49 4.83 17.33
C GLY A 36 -1.28 5.33 18.54
N THR A 37 -1.69 6.60 18.53
CA THR A 37 -2.44 7.28 19.60
C THR A 37 -3.61 8.06 18.99
N GLY A 38 -4.55 8.54 19.82
CA GLY A 38 -5.50 9.57 19.38
C GLY A 38 -4.76 10.81 18.87
N ILE A 39 -5.33 11.52 17.88
CA ILE A 39 -4.67 12.68 17.24
C ILE A 39 -4.36 13.83 18.21
N ASP A 40 -5.06 13.88 19.34
CA ASP A 40 -4.89 14.79 20.47
C ASP A 40 -3.76 14.39 21.45
N ARG A 41 -3.06 13.28 21.20
CA ARG A 41 -1.97 12.77 22.07
C ARG A 41 -0.70 12.53 21.29
N VAL A 42 0.40 13.15 21.72
CA VAL A 42 1.74 12.92 21.15
C VAL A 42 2.49 11.84 21.92
N TYR A 43 2.96 10.82 21.21
CA TYR A 43 3.87 9.80 21.70
C TYR A 43 4.98 9.52 20.66
N PRO A 44 6.25 9.41 21.06
CA PRO A 44 6.76 9.64 22.41
C PRO A 44 6.71 11.13 22.81
N ALA A 45 6.66 11.42 24.10
CA ALA A 45 6.55 12.81 24.59
C ALA A 45 7.73 13.70 24.17
N SER A 46 8.91 13.12 23.96
CA SER A 46 10.10 13.80 23.43
C SER A 46 9.86 14.40 22.04
N HIS A 47 8.98 13.81 21.24
CA HIS A 47 8.67 14.27 19.88
C HIS A 47 7.57 15.33 19.84
N ARG A 48 7.18 15.94 20.98
CA ARG A 48 6.15 17.00 21.00
C ARG A 48 6.47 18.16 20.04
N LYS A 49 7.70 18.67 20.08
CA LYS A 49 8.12 19.76 19.18
C LYS A 49 8.08 19.34 17.71
N LEU A 50 8.56 18.13 17.42
CA LEU A 50 8.54 17.57 16.07
C LEU A 50 7.12 17.37 15.55
N ALA A 51 6.22 16.83 16.36
CA ALA A 51 4.80 16.66 16.03
C ALA A 51 4.15 18.00 15.65
N HIS A 52 4.39 19.05 16.42
CA HIS A 52 3.85 20.38 16.09
C HIS A 52 4.39 20.91 14.76
N ARG A 53 5.69 20.78 14.50
CA ARG A 53 6.28 21.15 13.21
C ARG A 53 5.66 20.37 12.04
N ILE A 54 5.46 19.06 12.20
CA ILE A 54 4.79 18.23 11.18
C ILE A 54 3.35 18.68 10.98
N ALA A 55 2.63 19.06 12.04
CA ALA A 55 1.25 19.53 11.93
C ALA A 55 1.13 20.88 11.20
N GLU A 56 2.17 21.72 11.25
CA GLU A 56 2.18 23.04 10.59
C GLU A 56 2.42 22.94 9.08
N THR A 57 3.30 22.04 8.62
CA THR A 57 3.76 22.00 7.23
C THR A 57 3.63 20.64 6.54
N GLY A 58 3.24 19.61 7.28
CA GLY A 58 3.05 18.25 6.80
C GLY A 58 1.67 17.71 7.15
N LEU A 59 1.60 16.43 7.54
CA LEU A 59 0.35 15.77 7.90
C LEU A 59 0.56 14.80 9.05
N ILE A 60 -0.38 14.74 9.99
CA ILE A 60 -0.46 13.69 11.00
C ILE A 60 -1.77 12.92 10.82
N VAL A 61 -1.68 11.60 10.76
CA VAL A 61 -2.80 10.68 10.56
C VAL A 61 -2.94 9.75 11.76
N SER A 62 -4.15 9.61 12.27
CA SER A 62 -4.51 8.59 13.26
C SER A 62 -5.84 7.94 12.88
N GLU A 63 -5.94 6.63 13.09
CA GLU A 63 -7.20 5.87 12.97
C GLU A 63 -7.90 5.64 14.31
N LEU A 64 -7.34 6.17 15.41
CA LEU A 64 -7.82 5.93 16.75
C LEU A 64 -8.69 7.10 17.25
N PRO A 65 -9.68 6.81 18.12
CA PRO A 65 -10.51 7.87 18.69
C PRO A 65 -9.69 8.85 19.52
N LEU A 66 -10.24 10.05 19.72
CA LEU A 66 -9.66 11.06 20.61
C LEU A 66 -9.43 10.47 22.01
N GLY A 67 -8.28 10.79 22.59
CA GLY A 67 -7.85 10.31 23.90
C GLY A 67 -7.25 8.91 23.91
N ALA A 68 -7.20 8.18 22.78
CA ALA A 68 -6.65 6.83 22.75
C ALA A 68 -5.18 6.79 23.21
N PRO A 69 -4.83 5.94 24.20
CA PRO A 69 -3.48 5.88 24.75
C PRO A 69 -2.50 5.13 23.83
N PRO A 70 -1.18 5.28 24.04
CA PRO A 70 -0.14 4.57 23.28
C PRO A 70 -0.03 3.10 23.70
N LEU A 71 -1.00 2.26 23.30
CA LEU A 71 -0.96 0.82 23.57
C LEU A 71 -0.02 0.13 22.58
N SER A 72 0.75 -0.86 23.06
CA SER A 72 1.70 -1.62 22.24
C SER A 72 1.07 -2.22 20.99
N ALA A 73 -0.19 -2.66 21.07
CA ALA A 73 -0.95 -3.22 19.95
C ALA A 73 -1.28 -2.20 18.84
N HIS A 74 -1.38 -0.91 19.17
CA HIS A 74 -1.69 0.13 18.19
C HIS A 74 -0.56 0.35 17.18
N PHE A 75 0.70 0.16 17.60
CA PHE A 75 1.84 0.44 16.73
C PHE A 75 1.94 -0.54 15.55
N PRO A 76 1.88 -1.88 15.74
CA PRO A 76 1.79 -2.82 14.63
C PRO A 76 0.55 -2.61 13.76
N GLN A 77 -0.61 -2.33 14.38
CA GLN A 77 -1.87 -2.12 13.66
C GLN A 77 -1.74 -0.94 12.69
N ARG A 78 -1.15 0.16 13.15
CA ARG A 78 -0.95 1.37 12.35
C ARG A 78 0.03 1.18 11.20
N ASN A 79 1.01 0.27 11.30
CA ASN A 79 2.06 0.09 10.30
C ASN A 79 1.51 -0.25 8.89
N ARG A 80 0.34 -0.87 8.80
CA ARG A 80 -0.32 -1.12 7.50
C ARG A 80 -0.67 0.17 6.76
N ILE A 81 -0.95 1.26 7.47
CA ILE A 81 -1.24 2.56 6.86
C ILE A 81 0.04 3.17 6.32
N ILE A 82 1.17 3.08 7.03
CA ILE A 82 2.47 3.53 6.52
C ILE A 82 2.80 2.81 5.21
N ALA A 83 2.71 1.47 5.22
CA ALA A 83 3.00 0.65 4.06
C ALA A 83 2.04 0.98 2.91
N GLY A 84 0.75 1.14 3.21
CA GLY A 84 -0.28 1.47 2.21
C GLY A 84 -0.15 2.87 1.60
N LEU A 85 0.36 3.85 2.34
CA LEU A 85 0.59 5.21 1.83
C LEU A 85 1.90 5.34 1.03
N SER A 86 2.88 4.47 1.26
CA SER A 86 4.24 4.60 0.71
C SER A 86 4.41 3.84 -0.61
N ARG A 87 5.03 4.41 -1.65
CA ARG A 87 5.34 3.66 -2.88
C ARG A 87 6.31 2.49 -2.67
N GLY A 88 7.20 2.62 -1.68
CA GLY A 88 8.06 1.56 -1.19
C GLY A 88 8.55 1.89 0.22
N THR A 89 9.16 0.92 0.89
CA THR A 89 9.58 1.02 2.29
C THR A 89 11.09 0.83 2.42
N LEU A 90 11.78 1.84 2.95
CA LEU A 90 13.20 1.79 3.28
C LEU A 90 13.38 1.42 4.76
N VAL A 91 14.11 0.34 5.03
CA VAL A 91 14.51 -0.08 6.38
C VAL A 91 15.97 0.31 6.62
N VAL A 92 16.17 1.32 7.46
CA VAL A 92 17.51 1.84 7.79
C VAL A 92 18.20 0.95 8.81
N GLU A 93 17.52 0.65 9.91
CA GLU A 93 18.00 -0.22 11.00
C GLU A 93 16.86 -1.05 11.57
N ALA A 94 17.09 -2.34 11.78
CA ALA A 94 16.14 -3.26 12.38
C ALA A 94 16.84 -4.47 13.02
N ALA A 95 16.59 -4.71 14.31
CA ALA A 95 16.87 -6.01 14.92
C ALA A 95 15.87 -7.08 14.43
N VAL A 96 16.17 -8.36 14.63
CA VAL A 96 15.36 -9.52 14.16
C VAL A 96 13.89 -9.49 14.67
N ARG A 97 13.62 -8.83 15.79
CA ARG A 97 12.26 -8.66 16.35
C ARG A 97 11.78 -7.20 16.31
N SER A 98 12.25 -6.40 15.36
CA SER A 98 11.86 -5.00 15.21
C SER A 98 10.46 -4.86 14.60
N GLY A 99 9.70 -3.87 15.09
CA GLY A 99 8.42 -3.48 14.49
C GLY A 99 8.55 -3.02 13.04
N SER A 100 9.72 -2.50 12.62
CA SER A 100 9.99 -2.10 11.24
C SER A 100 9.90 -3.28 10.26
N LEU A 101 10.19 -4.50 10.71
CA LEU A 101 10.06 -5.71 9.89
C LEU A 101 8.60 -6.04 9.58
N ILE A 102 7.67 -5.65 10.46
CA ILE A 102 6.23 -5.78 10.21
C ILE A 102 5.84 -4.85 9.06
N THR A 103 6.31 -3.60 9.07
CA THR A 103 6.05 -2.64 7.98
C THR A 103 6.61 -3.13 6.65
N ALA A 104 7.85 -3.63 6.65
CA ALA A 104 8.50 -4.19 5.45
C ALA A 104 7.71 -5.39 4.89
N ARG A 105 7.28 -6.30 5.75
CA ARG A 105 6.43 -7.43 5.36
C ARG A 105 5.11 -6.96 4.74
N LEU A 106 4.40 -6.03 5.37
CA LEU A 106 3.13 -5.49 4.87
C LEU A 106 3.30 -4.78 3.52
N ALA A 107 4.42 -4.08 3.31
CA ALA A 107 4.76 -3.47 2.04
C ALA A 107 4.95 -4.53 0.94
N SER A 108 5.76 -5.56 1.22
CA SER A 108 5.99 -6.68 0.29
C SER A 108 4.70 -7.43 -0.05
N GLU A 109 3.86 -7.76 0.95
CA GLU A 109 2.55 -8.39 0.76
C GLU A 109 1.60 -7.52 -0.09
N SER A 110 1.82 -6.20 -0.12
CA SER A 110 1.06 -5.25 -0.95
C SER A 110 1.68 -5.01 -2.33
N GLY A 111 2.69 -5.79 -2.73
CA GLY A 111 3.40 -5.62 -4.00
C GLY A 111 4.21 -4.32 -4.10
N ARG A 112 4.70 -3.81 -2.97
CA ARG A 112 5.50 -2.57 -2.91
C ARG A 112 6.96 -2.91 -2.67
N GLU A 113 7.84 -2.07 -3.20
CA GLU A 113 9.27 -2.24 -3.06
C GLU A 113 9.71 -2.16 -1.59
N VAL A 114 10.58 -3.08 -1.19
CA VAL A 114 11.24 -3.08 0.11
C VAL A 114 12.72 -2.93 -0.12
N MET A 115 13.30 -1.91 0.48
CA MET A 115 14.73 -1.64 0.43
C MET A 115 15.30 -1.68 1.85
N ALA A 116 16.56 -2.07 1.99
CA ALA A 116 17.23 -2.10 3.28
C ALA A 116 18.67 -1.61 3.18
N ILE A 117 19.10 -0.86 4.19
CA ILE A 117 20.49 -0.38 4.29
C ILE A 117 21.33 -1.46 4.96
N PRO A 118 22.45 -1.91 4.35
CA PRO A 118 23.34 -2.86 5.00
C PRO A 118 24.07 -2.18 6.16
N GLY A 119 24.35 -2.95 7.21
CA GLY A 119 25.16 -2.51 8.33
C GLY A 119 26.18 -3.55 8.77
N SER A 120 26.98 -3.20 9.78
CA SER A 120 27.95 -4.14 10.37
C SER A 120 27.25 -5.42 10.85
N ILE A 121 27.84 -6.59 10.55
CA ILE A 121 27.38 -7.88 11.08
C ILE A 121 27.52 -7.99 12.60
N LEU A 122 28.34 -7.12 13.20
CA LEU A 122 28.54 -7.03 14.65
C LEU A 122 27.49 -6.14 15.33
N ALA A 123 26.73 -5.36 14.56
CA ALA A 123 25.66 -4.52 15.07
C ALA A 123 24.33 -5.30 15.05
N PRO A 124 23.73 -5.61 16.22
CA PRO A 124 22.46 -6.35 16.27
C PRO A 124 21.31 -5.67 15.51
N GLN A 125 21.38 -4.35 15.34
CA GLN A 125 20.42 -3.53 14.61
C GLN A 125 20.51 -3.71 13.08
N SER A 126 21.55 -4.37 12.56
CA SER A 126 21.67 -4.69 11.12
C SER A 126 21.03 -6.03 10.76
N ALA A 127 20.80 -6.91 11.73
CA ALA A 127 20.44 -8.30 11.49
C ALA A 127 19.09 -8.45 10.75
N GLY A 128 18.14 -7.56 11.01
CA GLY A 128 16.85 -7.49 10.31
C GLY A 128 17.01 -6.98 8.89
N CYS A 129 17.83 -5.96 8.65
CA CYS A 129 18.16 -5.48 7.29
C CYS A 129 18.80 -6.61 6.47
N HIS A 130 19.78 -7.33 7.03
CA HIS A 130 20.39 -8.48 6.35
C HIS A 130 19.40 -9.63 6.10
N ALA A 131 18.41 -9.82 6.97
CA ALA A 131 17.35 -10.80 6.74
C ALA A 131 16.44 -10.39 5.57
N LEU A 132 16.05 -9.12 5.49
CA LEU A 132 15.26 -8.58 4.38
C LEU A 132 16.01 -8.71 3.05
N ILE A 133 17.30 -8.36 3.01
CA ILE A 133 18.13 -8.48 1.81
C ILE A 133 18.18 -9.94 1.33
N ARG A 134 18.38 -10.90 2.24
CA ARG A 134 18.34 -12.33 1.90
C ARG A 134 16.97 -12.82 1.42
N GLN A 135 15.89 -12.11 1.77
CA GLN A 135 14.53 -12.38 1.34
C GLN A 135 14.16 -11.66 0.03
N GLY A 136 15.10 -10.94 -0.58
CA GLY A 136 14.91 -10.26 -1.86
C GLY A 136 14.62 -8.76 -1.76
N ALA A 137 14.72 -8.14 -0.59
CA ALA A 137 14.71 -6.68 -0.50
C ALA A 137 15.94 -6.09 -1.21
N ALA A 138 15.76 -4.98 -1.92
CA ALA A 138 16.85 -4.26 -2.57
C ALA A 138 17.84 -3.74 -1.53
N LEU A 139 19.12 -4.03 -1.72
CA LEU A 139 20.19 -3.44 -0.93
C LEU A 139 20.46 -2.03 -1.46
N VAL A 140 20.33 -1.02 -0.61
CA VAL A 140 20.58 0.38 -0.97
C VAL A 140 21.52 1.04 0.04
N GLU A 141 22.39 1.90 -0.46
CA GLU A 141 23.44 2.61 0.28
C GLU A 141 23.36 4.12 0.07
N SER A 142 22.56 4.58 -0.89
CA SER A 142 22.39 6.00 -1.18
C SER A 142 20.93 6.39 -1.50
N PRO A 143 20.55 7.67 -1.32
CA PRO A 143 19.23 8.16 -1.72
C PRO A 143 18.92 7.97 -3.20
N GLU A 144 19.93 8.01 -4.06
CA GLU A 144 19.78 7.84 -5.51
C GLU A 144 19.33 6.42 -5.85
N GLN A 145 19.92 5.41 -5.21
CA GLN A 145 19.52 4.01 -5.37
C GLN A 145 18.08 3.79 -4.89
N VAL A 146 17.68 4.42 -3.78
CA VAL A 146 16.28 4.36 -3.32
C VAL A 146 15.33 4.93 -4.39
N ILE A 147 15.70 6.04 -5.02
CA ILE A 147 14.86 6.67 -6.05
C ILE A 147 14.83 5.83 -7.33
N GLU A 148 15.94 5.18 -7.68
CA GLU A 148 16.02 4.25 -8.80
C GLU A 148 15.06 3.07 -8.61
N GLU A 149 15.09 2.42 -7.45
CA GLU A 149 14.18 1.31 -7.10
C GLU A 149 12.71 1.74 -7.12
N LEU A 150 12.40 2.95 -6.62
CA LEU A 150 11.03 3.46 -6.62
C LEU A 150 10.55 3.95 -8.00
N GLY A 151 11.46 4.14 -8.94
CA GLY A 151 11.21 4.72 -10.25
C GLY A 151 10.71 6.17 -10.23
N ALA A 152 10.42 6.71 -11.42
CA ALA A 152 9.98 8.10 -11.56
C ALA A 152 8.68 8.40 -10.79
N LEU A 153 8.62 9.58 -10.16
CA LEU A 153 7.36 10.10 -9.66
C LEU A 153 6.44 10.44 -10.83
N PRO A 154 5.13 10.17 -10.73
CA PRO A 154 4.19 10.74 -11.68
C PRO A 154 4.28 12.27 -11.65
N PRO A 155 4.09 12.95 -12.79
CA PRO A 155 4.19 14.41 -12.85
C PRO A 155 3.26 15.06 -11.82
N ALA A 156 3.78 16.05 -11.09
CA ALA A 156 3.02 16.76 -10.06
C ALA A 156 1.74 17.36 -10.67
N GLY A 157 0.58 17.04 -10.10
CA GLY A 157 -0.71 17.44 -10.66
C GLY A 157 -1.32 16.45 -11.66
N ALA A 158 -0.67 15.31 -11.92
CA ALA A 158 -1.40 14.11 -12.25
C ALA A 158 -2.35 13.85 -11.09
N LYS A 159 -3.62 14.26 -11.24
CA LYS A 159 -4.70 13.76 -10.40
C LYS A 159 -4.45 12.25 -10.30
N PRO A 160 -4.61 11.63 -9.11
CA PRO A 160 -4.80 10.18 -9.09
C PRO A 160 -5.80 9.95 -10.20
N ARG A 161 -5.45 9.16 -11.23
CA ARG A 161 -6.44 8.80 -12.23
C ARG A 161 -7.61 8.32 -11.38
N ALA A 162 -8.70 9.06 -11.41
CA ALA A 162 -9.96 8.60 -10.92
C ALA A 162 -10.41 7.53 -11.91
N ASP A 163 -9.66 6.42 -11.95
CA ASP A 163 -10.15 5.13 -12.39
C ASP A 163 -10.97 4.50 -11.24
N ALA A 164 -11.22 5.27 -10.16
CA ALA A 164 -12.50 5.26 -9.48
C ALA A 164 -13.53 6.03 -10.33
N ALA A 165 -14.12 5.31 -11.29
CA ALA A 165 -15.50 5.49 -11.77
C ALA A 165 -16.00 6.94 -11.92
N ALA A 166 -15.44 7.71 -12.85
CA ALA A 166 -16.29 8.56 -13.68
C ALA A 166 -16.60 7.76 -14.95
N PRO A 167 -17.87 7.68 -15.40
CA PRO A 167 -18.21 6.92 -16.61
C PRO A 167 -17.61 7.66 -17.80
N THR A 168 -16.41 7.23 -18.22
CA THR A 168 -15.99 7.46 -19.58
C THR A 168 -17.01 6.74 -20.44
N ALA A 169 -17.64 7.49 -21.33
CA ALA A 169 -18.52 6.93 -22.33
C ALA A 169 -17.71 5.92 -23.15
N ARG A 170 -17.73 4.66 -22.72
CA ARG A 170 -17.30 3.52 -23.52
C ARG A 170 -18.26 3.44 -24.71
N PRO A 171 -17.78 3.15 -25.92
CA PRO A 171 -18.66 2.79 -27.02
C PRO A 171 -19.53 1.62 -26.53
N PRO A 172 -20.81 1.54 -26.94
CA PRO A 172 -21.79 0.70 -26.28
C PRO A 172 -21.27 -0.73 -26.17
N GLU A 173 -20.86 -1.12 -24.96
CA GLU A 173 -20.73 -2.52 -24.62
C GLU A 173 -22.12 -3.09 -24.88
N ARG A 174 -22.20 -4.13 -25.73
CA ARG A 174 -23.44 -4.89 -25.90
C ARG A 174 -23.88 -5.30 -24.50
N ASP A 175 -25.04 -4.79 -24.09
CA ASP A 175 -25.58 -4.88 -22.73
C ASP A 175 -25.97 -6.34 -22.43
N ASP A 176 -24.97 -7.19 -22.22
CA ASP A 176 -25.16 -8.61 -21.97
C ASP A 176 -25.49 -8.83 -20.48
N PRO A 177 -26.68 -9.38 -20.18
CA PRO A 177 -27.13 -9.54 -18.80
C PRO A 177 -26.23 -10.48 -17.99
N VAL A 178 -25.57 -11.45 -18.62
CA VAL A 178 -24.66 -12.41 -17.97
C VAL A 178 -23.35 -11.73 -17.59
N LEU A 179 -22.78 -10.89 -18.47
CA LEU A 179 -21.58 -10.11 -18.13
C LEU A 179 -21.83 -9.11 -16.99
N ARG A 180 -23.03 -8.51 -16.95
CA ARG A 180 -23.44 -7.62 -15.87
C ARG A 180 -23.61 -8.35 -14.55
N ALA A 181 -24.19 -9.55 -14.58
CA ALA A 181 -24.34 -10.39 -13.40
C ALA A 181 -22.99 -10.96 -12.92
N LEU A 182 -22.05 -11.21 -13.82
CA LEU A 182 -20.72 -11.69 -13.46
C LEU A 182 -19.91 -10.62 -12.71
N GLY A 183 -20.02 -9.36 -13.12
CA GLY A 183 -19.23 -8.28 -12.52
C GLY A 183 -17.73 -8.49 -12.74
N HIS A 184 -16.91 -8.25 -11.71
CA HIS A 184 -15.45 -8.34 -11.79
C HIS A 184 -14.84 -9.47 -10.92
N ASP A 185 -15.62 -10.08 -10.04
CA ASP A 185 -15.19 -11.17 -9.16
C ASP A 185 -15.51 -12.54 -9.78
N PRO A 186 -14.69 -13.59 -9.52
CA PRO A 186 -15.02 -14.95 -9.96
C PRO A 186 -16.31 -15.48 -9.33
N LEU A 187 -17.23 -16.01 -10.14
CA LEU A 187 -18.49 -16.60 -9.66
C LEU A 187 -18.70 -18.02 -10.19
N SER A 188 -19.35 -18.87 -9.40
CA SER A 188 -19.79 -20.20 -9.84
C SER A 188 -21.00 -20.10 -10.76
N LEU A 189 -21.28 -21.18 -11.51
CA LEU A 189 -22.48 -21.27 -12.33
C LEU A 189 -23.76 -21.09 -11.50
N ASP A 190 -23.84 -21.73 -10.32
CA ASP A 190 -25.01 -21.64 -9.44
C ASP A 190 -25.25 -20.20 -8.94
N ALA A 191 -24.19 -19.49 -8.56
CA ALA A 191 -24.30 -18.09 -8.14
C ALA A 191 -24.76 -17.16 -9.28
N LEU A 192 -24.42 -17.50 -10.53
CA LEU A 192 -24.89 -16.76 -11.71
C LEU A 192 -26.34 -17.11 -12.06
N ILE A 193 -26.77 -18.36 -11.87
CA ILE A 193 -28.18 -18.77 -12.00
C ILE A 193 -29.04 -17.94 -11.05
N ASP A 194 -28.66 -17.86 -9.78
CA ASP A 194 -29.42 -17.12 -8.76
C ASP A 194 -29.50 -15.62 -9.08
N ARG A 195 -28.45 -15.07 -9.69
CA ARG A 195 -28.33 -13.62 -9.95
C ARG A 195 -28.95 -13.19 -11.28
N CYS A 196 -28.91 -14.04 -12.31
CA CYS A 196 -29.51 -13.78 -13.61
C CYS A 196 -30.98 -14.20 -13.67
N GLY A 197 -31.38 -15.21 -12.88
CA GLY A 197 -32.67 -15.88 -12.99
C GLY A 197 -32.81 -16.74 -14.25
N TRP A 198 -31.69 -17.17 -14.84
CA TRP A 198 -31.65 -17.99 -16.05
C TRP A 198 -31.50 -19.46 -15.69
N ASP A 199 -32.04 -20.36 -16.50
CA ASP A 199 -31.81 -21.78 -16.32
C ASP A 199 -30.37 -22.19 -16.66
N ALA A 200 -29.90 -23.29 -16.05
CA ALA A 200 -28.53 -23.75 -16.20
C ALA A 200 -28.12 -24.01 -17.67
N PRO A 201 -28.99 -24.59 -18.54
CA PRO A 201 -28.64 -24.82 -19.94
C PRO A 201 -28.46 -23.53 -20.74
N ALA A 202 -29.38 -22.56 -20.63
CA ALA A 202 -29.26 -21.30 -21.37
C ALA A 202 -28.07 -20.47 -20.89
N LEU A 203 -27.81 -20.46 -19.59
CA LEU A 203 -26.68 -19.74 -19.02
C LEU A 203 -25.34 -20.37 -19.41
N SER A 204 -25.25 -21.70 -19.44
CA SER A 204 -24.03 -22.41 -19.87
C SER A 204 -23.72 -22.18 -21.35
N ALA A 205 -24.75 -22.18 -22.21
CA ALA A 205 -24.58 -21.87 -23.63
C ALA A 205 -24.07 -20.44 -23.82
N ARG A 206 -24.65 -19.47 -23.09
CA ARG A 206 -24.24 -18.07 -23.20
C ARG A 206 -22.84 -17.81 -22.65
N LEU A 207 -22.46 -18.43 -21.53
CA LEU A 207 -21.11 -18.33 -20.97
C LEU A 207 -20.06 -18.91 -21.93
N PHE A 208 -20.40 -20.00 -22.65
CA PHE A 208 -19.52 -20.59 -23.66
C PHE A 208 -19.30 -19.65 -24.86
N GLU A 209 -20.37 -19.01 -25.37
CA GLU A 209 -20.25 -18.00 -26.43
C GLU A 209 -19.36 -16.83 -25.99
N LEU A 210 -19.55 -16.34 -24.77
CA LEU A 210 -18.73 -15.26 -24.20
C LEU A 210 -17.27 -15.68 -23.96
N GLU A 211 -17.01 -16.96 -23.69
CA GLU A 211 -15.67 -17.51 -23.58
C GLU A 211 -14.97 -17.58 -24.94
N LEU A 212 -15.70 -18.00 -25.99
CA LEU A 212 -15.21 -17.99 -27.38
C LEU A 212 -14.92 -16.56 -27.88
N ASP A 213 -15.77 -15.60 -27.52
CA ASP A 213 -15.55 -14.17 -27.81
C ASP A 213 -14.45 -13.55 -26.94
N GLY A 214 -13.83 -14.34 -26.05
CA GLY A 214 -12.72 -13.91 -25.18
C GLY A 214 -13.13 -12.97 -24.05
N GLN A 215 -14.43 -12.81 -23.80
CA GLN A 215 -15.00 -11.88 -22.81
C GLN A 215 -15.10 -12.51 -21.42
N VAL A 216 -15.14 -13.84 -21.33
CA VAL A 216 -15.16 -14.61 -20.09
C VAL A 216 -14.05 -15.67 -20.11
N ALA A 217 -13.52 -16.01 -18.95
CA ALA A 217 -12.60 -17.14 -18.77
C ALA A 217 -13.11 -18.07 -17.68
N ARG A 218 -12.95 -19.37 -17.89
CA ARG A 218 -13.19 -20.38 -16.87
C ARG A 218 -11.94 -20.63 -16.03
N LEU A 219 -12.10 -20.55 -14.72
CA LEU A 219 -11.06 -20.77 -13.72
C LEU A 219 -11.20 -22.17 -13.07
N PRO A 220 -10.14 -22.69 -12.43
CA PRO A 220 -10.20 -23.91 -11.65
C PRO A 220 -11.33 -23.84 -10.59
N GLY A 221 -12.00 -24.97 -10.35
CA GLY A 221 -13.13 -25.04 -9.41
C GLY A 221 -14.49 -24.66 -10.02
N GLY A 222 -14.58 -24.50 -11.35
CA GLY A 222 -15.85 -24.22 -12.03
C GLY A 222 -16.33 -22.78 -11.89
N LEU A 223 -15.40 -21.86 -11.63
CA LEU A 223 -15.67 -20.43 -11.54
C LEU A 223 -15.49 -19.76 -12.90
N TYR A 224 -16.23 -18.70 -13.14
CA TYR A 224 -16.15 -17.85 -14.33
C TYR A 224 -15.70 -16.46 -13.93
N GLN A 225 -14.89 -15.81 -14.76
CA GLN A 225 -14.47 -14.43 -14.56
C GLN A 225 -14.49 -13.66 -15.87
N ARG A 226 -14.93 -12.40 -15.83
CA ARG A 226 -14.87 -11.50 -16.99
C ARG A 226 -13.42 -11.15 -17.31
N ARG A 227 -13.02 -11.31 -18.58
CA ARG A 227 -11.72 -10.85 -19.08
C ARG A 227 -11.79 -9.36 -19.36
N GLN A 228 -10.80 -8.62 -18.86
CA GLN A 228 -10.62 -7.23 -19.29
C GLN A 228 -9.93 -7.26 -20.65
N ALA A 229 -10.54 -6.63 -21.66
CA ALA A 229 -9.85 -6.35 -22.91
C ALA A 229 -8.64 -5.45 -22.59
N GLY A 230 -7.44 -5.94 -22.93
CA GLY A 230 -6.19 -5.18 -22.83
C GLY A 230 -6.16 -4.01 -23.81
#